data_AF-A0A7Y2WVZ1-F1
#
_entry.id   AF-A0A7Y2WVZ1-F1
#
_cell.length_a   1.000
_cell.length_b   1.000
_cell.length_c   1.000
_cell.angle_alpha   90.00
_cell.angle_beta   90.00
_cell.angle_gamma   90.00
#
_symmetry.space_group_name_H-M   'P 1'
#
loop_
_entity.id
_entity.type
_entity.pdbx_description
1 polymer ?
#
loop_
_entity_poly.entity_id
_entity_poly.type
_entity_poly.pdbx_seq_one_letter_code
_entity_poly.pdbx_strand_id
1 'polypeptide(L)'
;MSFTHPQLIALRLSLILSVIVIILLHTPTMPTSTAMPLAASSDCFNENFTDSNLNTAWAWIDPLGGSLYNLSANPGSLRIHALSGNRDLATFNKNAPRIMRSITGDFDIQTKLTIDPTEIYQSAGLLVWVDDSNFVWIGRSVSNVIAHNYVRGNSNTGLNPSERSYNNTTVYFRIVRQAATFWTYYSEDGMSWTMTGSIGYSSVPNTISAGLFLINNWQDNPLQADFDYIRSNCAARTVYLPVINKPAPVALMGKVVFAIAYIDATPLNDINAHQEEFIAGLRSASTWHGYADPDRRPSLGYATYGGSVIQLNEGPPHRSDTGQFDYAAVYRRFDLCTKIQQGVVDEVWIWESGTGNAWEWVTNGPNWSWTWGANVPMCSRTVTTMNLNYQREIDVAYESYSHRLEGAFMTHYPCDFYTNTWPWINWPSQCSGRVSDQFGYVARPFVGNNFVAVCGDAHHPPNILDDREYIYDDTRSVQSICKDWQWDGSGQVSTFNCTEWGCTHRGFHIWWMQNLPGYGNNNRDRNGNLMPNWWEVLFQ
;
A
#
# COMPACT_ATOMS: atom_id res chain seq x y z
N MET A 1 70.91 46.53 17.31
CA MET A 1 70.33 47.64 16.55
C MET A 1 68.82 47.46 16.67
N SER A 2 68.17 47.73 17.80
CA SER A 2 67.79 49.06 18.33
C SER A 2 67.38 50.00 17.20
N PHE A 3 66.14 50.44 17.06
CA PHE A 3 65.29 51.32 17.88
C PHE A 3 64.34 51.92 16.79
N THR A 4 63.06 52.25 16.91
CA THR A 4 62.30 52.99 17.93
C THR A 4 60.83 52.97 17.53
N HIS A 5 59.95 52.60 18.46
CA HIS A 5 58.61 53.18 18.70
C HIS A 5 58.78 54.60 19.33
N PRO A 6 57.79 55.53 19.52
CA PRO A 6 56.34 55.29 19.68
C PRO A 6 55.33 56.50 19.42
N GLN A 7 54.03 56.32 19.80
CA GLN A 7 53.02 57.29 20.37
C GLN A 7 52.28 58.33 19.46
N LEU A 8 50.97 58.68 19.55
CA LEU A 8 49.87 58.58 20.56
C LEU A 8 48.47 59.02 19.98
N ILE A 9 47.35 58.51 20.54
CA ILE A 9 45.96 59.09 20.74
C ILE A 9 45.04 59.25 19.48
N ALA A 10 43.71 58.96 19.40
CA ALA A 10 42.58 58.80 20.35
C ALA A 10 41.40 57.94 19.78
N LEU A 11 40.57 57.46 20.72
CA LEU A 11 39.21 56.85 20.67
C LEU A 11 38.23 57.33 19.57
N ARG A 12 37.40 56.40 19.02
CA ARG A 12 35.91 56.42 19.02
C ARG A 12 35.29 55.04 18.68
N LEU A 13 34.28 54.64 19.46
CA LEU A 13 33.38 53.49 19.24
C LEU A 13 32.54 53.65 17.96
N SER A 14 32.25 52.54 17.26
CA SER A 14 30.88 52.11 16.87
C SER A 14 30.85 50.79 16.07
N LEU A 15 30.18 49.79 16.65
CA LEU A 15 29.24 48.79 16.10
C LEU A 15 29.24 48.34 14.61
N ILE A 16 29.06 47.00 14.47
CA ILE A 16 28.30 46.22 13.46
C ILE A 16 29.05 45.48 12.33
N LEU A 17 28.89 44.15 12.42
CA LEU A 17 28.86 43.04 11.46
C LEU A 17 29.67 43.08 10.15
N SER A 18 30.45 42.01 9.99
CA SER A 18 31.12 41.53 8.80
C SER A 18 30.16 41.32 7.62
N VAL A 19 30.53 41.92 6.48
CA VAL A 19 29.94 41.76 5.15
C VAL A 19 30.64 40.60 4.43
N ILE A 20 29.87 39.62 3.96
CA ILE A 20 30.31 38.66 2.93
C ILE A 20 29.58 39.02 1.63
N VAL A 21 30.38 39.21 0.58
CA VAL A 21 29.97 39.48 -0.80
C VAL A 21 29.51 38.16 -1.44
N ILE A 22 28.28 38.12 -1.97
CA ILE A 22 27.81 37.07 -2.89
C ILE A 22 27.27 37.77 -4.15
N ILE A 23 27.81 37.36 -5.30
CA ILE A 23 27.55 37.90 -6.64
C ILE A 23 26.17 37.46 -7.12
N LEU A 24 25.38 38.42 -7.64
CA LEU A 24 24.07 38.19 -8.27
C LEU A 24 24.21 37.43 -9.59
N LEU A 25 23.44 36.33 -9.74
CA LEU A 25 23.05 35.77 -11.03
C LEU A 25 21.52 35.91 -11.17
N HIS A 26 21.11 36.62 -12.22
CA HIS A 26 19.71 36.83 -12.58
C HIS A 26 19.13 35.55 -13.18
N THR A 27 18.13 34.95 -12.52
CA THR A 27 17.29 33.90 -13.09
C THR A 27 16.11 34.50 -13.84
N PRO A 28 15.77 34.03 -15.06
CA PRO A 28 14.58 34.48 -15.78
C PRO A 28 13.31 34.05 -15.04
N THR A 29 12.41 35.00 -14.82
CA THR A 29 11.06 34.76 -14.27
C THR A 29 10.20 34.05 -15.32
N MET A 30 9.84 32.81 -15.05
CA MET A 30 8.81 32.07 -15.79
C MET A 30 7.45 32.76 -15.63
N PRO A 31 6.57 32.74 -16.65
CA PRO A 31 5.22 33.25 -16.50
C PRO A 31 4.49 32.40 -15.45
N THR A 32 4.06 33.05 -14.38
CA THR A 32 3.09 32.52 -13.43
C THR A 32 1.82 32.16 -14.19
N SER A 33 1.66 30.88 -14.52
CA SER A 33 0.33 30.30 -14.60
C SER A 33 -0.25 30.39 -13.20
N THR A 34 -1.17 31.34 -13.00
CA THR A 34 -2.08 31.31 -11.87
C THR A 34 -3.01 30.11 -12.06
N ALA A 35 -2.51 28.91 -11.75
CA ALA A 35 -3.37 27.94 -11.12
C ALA A 35 -3.86 28.64 -9.85
N MET A 36 -5.15 28.90 -9.76
CA MET A 36 -5.73 29.21 -8.46
C MET A 36 -5.27 28.08 -7.52
N PRO A 37 -4.58 28.39 -6.41
CA PRO A 37 -4.48 27.40 -5.37
C PRO A 37 -5.92 27.09 -4.99
N LEU A 38 -6.38 25.85 -5.15
CA LEU A 38 -7.44 25.42 -4.25
C LEU A 38 -6.84 25.60 -2.87
N ALA A 39 -7.42 26.50 -2.08
CA ALA A 39 -6.99 26.75 -0.72
C ALA A 39 -6.83 25.40 -0.02
N ALA A 40 -5.75 25.22 0.75
CA ALA A 40 -5.76 24.20 1.79
C ALA A 40 -7.09 24.36 2.55
N SER A 41 -7.86 23.28 2.66
CA SER A 41 -9.13 23.32 3.39
C SER A 41 -8.88 23.92 4.77
N SER A 42 -9.53 25.05 5.07
CA SER A 42 -9.52 25.69 6.38
C SER A 42 -10.24 24.87 7.46
N ASP A 43 -10.83 23.74 7.07
CA ASP A 43 -11.81 23.01 7.88
C ASP A 43 -11.21 21.77 8.55
N CYS A 44 -9.91 21.51 8.36
CA CYS A 44 -9.21 20.50 9.15
C CYS A 44 -9.08 20.95 10.61
N PHE A 45 -9.12 19.99 11.51
CA PHE A 45 -9.11 20.24 12.95
C PHE A 45 -8.14 19.30 13.66
N ASN A 46 -7.55 19.81 14.73
CA ASN A 46 -6.79 19.01 15.67
C ASN A 46 -7.21 19.46 17.06
N GLU A 47 -8.06 18.67 17.70
CA GLU A 47 -8.68 18.97 18.98
C GLU A 47 -8.16 17.97 20.02
N ASN A 48 -7.46 18.49 21.02
CA ASN A 48 -6.88 17.70 22.12
C ASN A 48 -7.64 17.88 23.43
N PHE A 49 -8.75 18.64 23.43
CA PHE A 49 -9.62 18.80 24.60
C PHE A 49 -8.89 19.31 25.86
N THR A 50 -7.84 20.11 25.69
CA THR A 50 -7.07 20.72 26.80
C THR A 50 -7.66 22.05 27.27
N ASP A 51 -8.55 22.65 26.48
CA ASP A 51 -9.18 23.92 26.79
C ASP A 51 -10.31 23.77 27.82
N SER A 52 -10.59 24.85 28.58
CA SER A 52 -11.64 24.82 29.61
C SER A 52 -13.06 24.75 29.05
N ASN A 53 -13.25 25.04 27.76
CA ASN A 53 -14.52 25.03 27.06
C ASN A 53 -14.36 24.33 25.71
N LEU A 54 -15.42 23.68 25.22
CA LEU A 54 -15.41 23.07 23.91
C LEU A 54 -15.33 24.16 22.84
N ASN A 55 -14.40 24.01 21.90
CA ASN A 55 -14.27 24.94 20.79
C ASN A 55 -15.62 25.11 20.07
N THR A 56 -16.05 26.35 19.86
CA THR A 56 -17.38 26.68 19.31
C THR A 56 -17.59 26.22 17.88
N ALA A 57 -16.54 25.75 17.19
CA ALA A 57 -16.66 25.07 15.90
C ALA A 57 -17.28 23.67 16.01
N TRP A 58 -17.34 23.09 17.21
CA TRP A 58 -18.05 21.83 17.49
C TRP A 58 -19.49 22.11 17.93
N ALA A 59 -20.44 21.47 17.28
CA ALA A 59 -21.82 21.42 17.70
C ALA A 59 -22.04 20.23 18.64
N TRP A 60 -22.50 20.49 19.86
CA TRP A 60 -23.06 19.47 20.74
C TRP A 60 -24.49 19.15 20.32
N ILE A 61 -24.80 17.88 20.08
CA ILE A 61 -26.10 17.40 19.64
C ILE A 61 -26.56 16.31 20.62
N ASP A 62 -27.64 16.58 21.35
CA ASP A 62 -28.31 15.64 22.24
C ASP A 62 -29.83 15.74 22.06
N PRO A 63 -30.41 14.99 21.10
CA PRO A 63 -31.81 15.17 20.70
C PRO A 63 -32.85 14.95 21.81
N LEU A 64 -32.56 14.11 22.82
CA LEU A 64 -33.47 13.88 23.94
C LEU A 64 -33.12 14.70 25.18
N GLY A 65 -32.01 15.45 25.17
CA GLY A 65 -31.53 16.21 26.32
C GLY A 65 -31.05 15.34 27.49
N GLY A 66 -30.42 15.97 28.48
CA GLY A 66 -29.98 15.34 29.73
C GLY A 66 -28.62 14.62 29.65
N SER A 67 -28.09 14.36 28.46
CA SER A 67 -26.69 13.97 28.29
C SER A 67 -25.80 15.20 28.40
N LEU A 68 -24.52 15.01 28.72
CA LEU A 68 -23.57 16.11 28.88
C LEU A 68 -22.18 15.72 28.40
N TYR A 69 -21.39 16.73 28.08
CA TYR A 69 -19.95 16.59 27.92
C TYR A 69 -19.20 17.31 29.05
N ASN A 70 -17.98 16.88 29.35
CA ASN A 70 -17.13 17.48 30.36
C ASN A 70 -15.65 17.40 29.94
N LEU A 71 -14.92 18.53 29.99
CA LEU A 71 -13.48 18.63 29.65
C LEU A 71 -12.57 18.62 30.88
N SER A 72 -13.16 18.68 32.07
CA SER A 72 -12.46 18.81 33.36
C SER A 72 -12.51 17.55 34.22
N ALA A 73 -13.49 16.67 33.98
CA ALA A 73 -13.65 15.41 34.72
C ALA A 73 -12.50 14.42 34.47
N ASN A 74 -11.86 14.53 33.31
CA ASN A 74 -10.61 13.87 32.96
C ASN A 74 -9.75 14.85 32.14
N PRO A 75 -8.87 15.65 32.77
CA PRO A 75 -8.13 16.70 32.08
C PRO A 75 -7.32 16.17 30.88
N GLY A 76 -7.49 16.83 29.71
CA GLY A 76 -6.88 16.38 28.45
C GLY A 76 -7.74 15.40 27.65
N SER A 77 -8.99 15.19 28.05
CA SER A 77 -9.95 14.37 27.31
C SER A 77 -11.34 15.02 27.31
N LEU A 78 -12.13 14.76 26.26
CA LEU A 78 -13.58 14.97 26.26
C LEU A 78 -14.25 13.75 26.89
N ARG A 79 -14.92 13.96 28.03
CA ARG A 79 -15.86 12.97 28.57
C ARG A 79 -17.25 13.22 28.01
N ILE A 80 -17.82 12.26 27.29
CA ILE A 80 -19.25 12.24 26.95
C ILE A 80 -19.96 11.33 27.95
N HIS A 81 -21.04 11.81 28.56
CA HIS A 81 -21.90 11.05 29.47
C HIS A 81 -23.32 10.97 28.91
N ALA A 82 -23.76 9.76 28.60
CA ALA A 82 -25.10 9.49 28.06
C ALA A 82 -25.98 8.85 29.14
N LEU A 83 -27.14 9.45 29.36
CA LEU A 83 -28.20 8.81 30.15
C LEU A 83 -28.71 7.55 29.45
N SER A 84 -29.37 6.67 30.19
CA SER A 84 -29.98 5.47 29.63
C SER A 84 -31.17 5.79 28.71
N GLY A 85 -31.46 4.88 27.79
CA GLY A 85 -32.70 4.81 27.02
C GLY A 85 -32.70 5.53 25.66
N ASN A 86 -33.06 4.78 24.62
CA ASN A 86 -33.42 5.25 23.28
C ASN A 86 -32.40 6.15 22.56
N ARG A 87 -31.12 6.10 22.95
CA ARG A 87 -30.01 6.87 22.37
C ARG A 87 -29.18 6.02 21.43
N ASP A 88 -29.63 5.90 20.18
CA ASP A 88 -29.00 5.07 19.16
C ASP A 88 -28.50 5.88 17.94
N LEU A 89 -27.71 5.23 17.09
CA LEU A 89 -27.35 5.64 15.73
C LEU A 89 -27.67 4.50 14.75
N ALA A 90 -28.96 4.32 14.51
CA ALA A 90 -29.55 3.38 13.57
C ALA A 90 -30.36 4.10 12.49
N THR A 91 -30.88 3.36 11.52
CA THR A 91 -31.67 3.91 10.40
C THR A 91 -32.90 4.70 10.88
N PHE A 92 -33.57 4.22 11.93
CA PHE A 92 -34.80 4.82 12.50
C PHE A 92 -34.59 5.58 13.82
N ASN A 93 -33.41 5.52 14.44
CA ASN A 93 -33.12 6.19 15.71
C ASN A 93 -31.74 6.86 15.65
N LYS A 94 -31.70 8.19 15.80
CA LYS A 94 -30.48 9.03 15.68
C LYS A 94 -30.27 9.91 16.91
N ASN A 95 -30.72 9.42 18.07
CA ASN A 95 -30.80 10.16 19.32
C ASN A 95 -29.52 10.10 20.17
N ALA A 96 -28.49 9.35 19.76
CA ALA A 96 -27.25 9.30 20.50
C ALA A 96 -26.60 10.69 20.63
N PRO A 97 -26.16 11.09 21.85
CA PRO A 97 -25.39 12.31 22.02
C PRO A 97 -24.07 12.26 21.24
N ARG A 98 -23.70 13.38 20.64
CA ARG A 98 -22.54 13.50 19.77
C ARG A 98 -22.02 14.94 19.70
N ILE A 99 -20.72 15.08 19.43
CA ILE A 99 -20.17 16.34 18.93
C ILE A 99 -19.92 16.22 17.44
N MET A 100 -20.25 17.25 16.66
CA MET A 100 -20.07 17.25 15.20
C MET A 100 -19.44 18.55 14.73
N ARG A 101 -18.60 18.48 13.70
CA ARG A 101 -18.04 19.64 13.01
C ARG A 101 -18.01 19.37 11.50
N SER A 102 -18.20 20.41 10.71
CA SER A 102 -18.09 20.33 9.26
C SER A 102 -16.65 20.00 8.83
N ILE A 103 -16.52 19.19 7.79
CA ILE A 103 -15.26 18.82 7.16
C ILE A 103 -15.44 18.77 5.65
N THR A 104 -14.48 19.32 4.91
CA THR A 104 -14.55 19.51 3.46
C THR A 104 -13.47 18.71 2.75
N GLY A 105 -13.85 18.04 1.66
CA GLY A 105 -12.95 17.28 0.79
C GLY A 105 -12.70 15.86 1.25
N ASP A 106 -11.64 15.27 0.71
CA ASP A 106 -11.07 14.01 1.17
C ASP A 106 -10.35 14.22 2.50
N PHE A 107 -10.42 13.22 3.38
CA PHE A 107 -9.89 13.34 4.73
C PHE A 107 -9.52 12.01 5.36
N ASP A 108 -8.68 12.10 6.39
CA ASP A 108 -8.40 11.05 7.36
C ASP A 108 -8.68 11.60 8.76
N ILE A 109 -9.70 11.06 9.43
CA ILE A 109 -10.06 11.43 10.80
C ILE A 109 -9.69 10.32 11.77
N GLN A 110 -9.16 10.70 12.94
CA GLN A 110 -8.72 9.77 13.98
C GLN A 110 -9.11 10.24 15.38
N THR A 111 -9.35 9.29 16.27
CA THR A 111 -9.54 9.52 17.71
C THR A 111 -8.90 8.41 18.54
N LYS A 112 -8.68 8.68 19.82
CA LYS A 112 -8.36 7.68 20.84
C LYS A 112 -9.45 7.71 21.90
N LEU A 113 -10.13 6.58 22.07
CA LEU A 113 -11.28 6.38 22.93
C LEU A 113 -10.90 5.48 24.11
N THR A 114 -11.43 5.75 25.30
CA THR A 114 -11.48 4.82 26.42
C THR A 114 -12.93 4.64 26.88
N ILE A 115 -13.42 3.39 26.84
CA ILE A 115 -14.77 2.99 27.26
C ILE A 115 -14.80 1.53 27.71
N ASP A 116 -15.71 1.21 28.63
CA ASP A 116 -15.98 -0.15 29.09
C ASP A 116 -17.49 -0.45 29.02
N PRO A 117 -18.04 -0.74 27.82
CA PRO A 117 -19.47 -0.99 27.64
C PRO A 117 -19.85 -2.36 28.19
N THR A 118 -20.91 -2.42 28.99
CA THR A 118 -21.38 -3.66 29.63
C THR A 118 -22.64 -4.23 29.00
N GLU A 119 -23.30 -3.50 28.09
CA GLU A 119 -24.57 -3.89 27.47
C GLU A 119 -24.54 -3.86 25.94
N ILE A 120 -25.28 -4.78 25.28
CA ILE A 120 -25.33 -4.97 23.81
C ILE A 120 -25.81 -3.78 22.99
N TYR A 121 -26.30 -2.74 23.66
CA TYR A 121 -26.81 -1.52 23.07
C TYR A 121 -25.99 -0.29 23.47
N GLN A 122 -24.71 -0.49 23.77
CA GLN A 122 -23.74 0.53 24.12
C GLN A 122 -22.58 0.53 23.13
N SER A 123 -22.21 1.73 22.67
CA SER A 123 -21.05 1.91 21.81
C SER A 123 -20.56 3.35 21.83
N ALA A 124 -19.28 3.57 21.58
CA ALA A 124 -18.74 4.91 21.34
C ALA A 124 -17.62 4.86 20.32
N GLY A 125 -17.41 5.96 19.60
CA GLY A 125 -16.34 6.05 18.62
C GLY A 125 -16.49 7.22 17.65
N LEU A 126 -16.08 6.99 16.40
CA LEU A 126 -16.08 7.98 15.32
C LEU A 126 -17.34 7.88 14.46
N LEU A 127 -17.83 9.04 14.04
CA LEU A 127 -19.00 9.20 13.16
C LEU A 127 -18.65 10.13 11.99
N VAL A 128 -19.01 9.71 10.78
CA VAL A 128 -19.12 10.56 9.60
C VAL A 128 -20.58 10.61 9.17
N TRP A 129 -21.12 11.82 9.05
CA TRP A 129 -22.50 12.10 8.72
C TRP A 129 -22.58 12.80 7.37
N VAL A 130 -23.05 12.08 6.36
CA VAL A 130 -23.32 12.67 5.03
C VAL A 130 -24.67 13.38 5.09
N ASP A 131 -25.71 12.66 5.51
CA ASP A 131 -27.06 13.18 5.76
C ASP A 131 -27.86 12.20 6.63
N ASP A 132 -29.12 12.51 6.91
CA ASP A 132 -30.00 11.67 7.75
C ASP A 132 -30.24 10.25 7.20
N SER A 133 -30.06 10.04 5.91
CA SER A 133 -30.21 8.74 5.25
C SER A 133 -28.88 8.04 4.99
N ASN A 134 -27.74 8.71 5.21
CA ASN A 134 -26.41 8.25 4.84
C ASN A 134 -25.38 8.65 5.91
N PHE A 135 -24.87 7.67 6.66
CA PHE A 135 -23.81 7.89 7.65
C PHE A 135 -23.02 6.62 7.91
N VAL A 136 -21.81 6.80 8.44
CA VAL A 136 -20.88 5.73 8.80
C VAL A 136 -20.39 5.96 10.22
N TRP A 137 -20.45 4.94 11.07
CA TRP A 137 -19.75 4.98 12.35
C TRP A 137 -18.97 3.70 12.63
N ILE A 138 -17.92 3.84 13.42
CA ILE A 138 -17.14 2.74 14.01
C ILE A 138 -16.95 3.02 15.51
N GLY A 139 -17.10 2.00 16.34
CA GLY A 139 -17.02 2.14 17.79
C GLY A 139 -16.67 0.86 18.53
N ARG A 140 -16.37 1.01 19.82
CA ARG A 140 -16.19 -0.10 20.76
C ARG A 140 -17.51 -0.42 21.42
N SER A 141 -17.96 -1.66 21.30
CA SER A 141 -19.22 -2.16 21.86
C SER A 141 -18.95 -3.29 22.87
N VAL A 142 -20.01 -3.76 23.55
CA VAL A 142 -19.92 -4.85 24.55
C VAL A 142 -19.33 -6.14 23.96
N SER A 143 -19.02 -7.11 24.82
CA SER A 143 -18.47 -8.43 24.43
C SER A 143 -17.12 -8.32 23.74
N ASN A 144 -16.39 -7.24 24.02
CA ASN A 144 -15.07 -6.99 23.46
C ASN A 144 -15.10 -6.93 21.94
N VAL A 145 -16.07 -6.24 21.34
CA VAL A 145 -16.16 -6.15 19.88
C VAL A 145 -15.92 -4.73 19.37
N ILE A 146 -15.24 -4.65 18.22
CA ILE A 146 -15.25 -3.45 17.37
C ILE A 146 -16.45 -3.55 16.43
N ALA A 147 -17.41 -2.66 16.59
CA ALA A 147 -18.62 -2.59 15.78
C ALA A 147 -18.54 -1.43 14.79
N HIS A 148 -19.21 -1.56 13.66
CA HIS A 148 -19.41 -0.48 12.70
C HIS A 148 -20.80 -0.57 12.10
N ASN A 149 -21.34 0.56 11.66
CA ASN A 149 -22.57 0.59 10.87
C ASN A 149 -22.40 1.48 9.65
N TYR A 150 -22.83 0.95 8.50
CA TYR A 150 -22.86 1.67 7.24
C TYR A 150 -24.30 1.82 6.78
N VAL A 151 -24.80 3.04 6.85
CA VAL A 151 -26.17 3.38 6.46
C VAL A 151 -26.14 4.03 5.09
N ARG A 152 -26.90 3.46 4.14
CA ARG A 152 -27.12 3.98 2.79
C ARG A 152 -28.60 4.00 2.47
N GLY A 153 -29.15 5.19 2.20
CA GLY A 153 -30.57 5.35 1.90
C GLY A 153 -31.50 4.77 2.98
N ASN A 154 -31.22 5.04 4.26
CA ASN A 154 -31.92 4.48 5.43
C ASN A 154 -31.92 2.94 5.52
N SER A 155 -31.00 2.27 4.83
CA SER A 155 -30.79 0.83 4.94
C SER A 155 -29.39 0.54 5.47
N ASN A 156 -29.28 -0.39 6.42
CA ASN A 156 -27.98 -0.95 6.79
C ASN A 156 -27.51 -1.82 5.63
N THR A 157 -26.29 -1.63 5.14
CA THR A 157 -25.82 -2.34 3.93
C THR A 157 -25.35 -3.79 4.17
N GLY A 158 -25.69 -4.40 5.31
CA GLY A 158 -25.51 -5.83 5.55
C GLY A 158 -24.07 -6.34 5.57
N LEU A 159 -23.06 -5.45 5.66
CA LEU A 159 -21.71 -5.86 6.02
C LEU A 159 -21.75 -6.29 7.49
N ASN A 160 -21.99 -7.57 7.72
CA ASN A 160 -21.85 -8.16 9.04
C ASN A 160 -20.41 -7.88 9.51
N PRO A 161 -20.22 -7.30 10.70
CA PRO A 161 -18.89 -7.12 11.23
C PRO A 161 -18.22 -8.49 11.26
N SER A 162 -16.98 -8.58 10.77
CA SER A 162 -16.07 -9.50 11.40
C SER A 162 -15.91 -8.99 12.83
N GLU A 163 -16.80 -9.41 13.73
CA GLU A 163 -16.70 -9.10 15.15
C GLU A 163 -15.32 -9.57 15.59
N ARG A 164 -14.44 -8.60 15.85
CA ARG A 164 -13.08 -8.90 16.27
C ARG A 164 -13.02 -8.74 17.77
N SER A 165 -12.64 -9.82 18.44
CA SER A 165 -12.36 -9.80 19.88
C SER A 165 -11.28 -8.76 20.19
N TYR A 166 -11.59 -7.85 21.10
CA TYR A 166 -10.79 -6.70 21.50
C TYR A 166 -10.97 -6.47 23.00
N ASN A 167 -9.99 -6.85 23.81
CA ASN A 167 -10.17 -6.92 25.27
C ASN A 167 -9.77 -5.64 26.02
N ASN A 168 -9.18 -4.65 25.33
CA ASN A 168 -8.75 -3.40 25.95
C ASN A 168 -9.90 -2.39 26.01
N THR A 169 -9.98 -1.58 27.07
CA THR A 169 -10.97 -0.49 27.19
C THR A 169 -10.58 0.72 26.33
N THR A 170 -9.29 0.92 26.09
CA THR A 170 -8.76 1.98 25.22
C THR A 170 -8.54 1.45 23.80
N VAL A 171 -9.03 2.19 22.80
CA VAL A 171 -8.93 1.87 21.38
C VAL A 171 -8.76 3.13 20.53
N TYR A 172 -8.09 3.01 19.40
CA TYR A 172 -7.95 4.07 18.42
C TYR A 172 -8.87 3.78 17.23
N PHE A 173 -9.59 4.79 16.76
CA PHE A 173 -10.44 4.67 15.57
C PHE A 173 -10.03 5.63 14.48
N ARG A 174 -10.29 5.24 13.23
CA ARG A 174 -9.99 6.01 12.04
C ARG A 174 -11.04 5.83 10.95
N ILE A 175 -11.40 6.91 10.27
CA ILE A 175 -12.23 6.89 9.07
C ILE A 175 -11.53 7.69 7.97
N VAL A 176 -11.37 7.07 6.80
CA VAL A 176 -10.79 7.72 5.61
C VAL A 176 -11.89 7.92 4.57
N ARG A 177 -11.94 9.11 3.97
CA ARG A 177 -12.80 9.43 2.82
C ARG A 177 -11.93 9.69 1.60
N GLN A 178 -12.31 9.07 0.48
CA GLN A 178 -11.82 9.40 -0.85
C GLN A 178 -13.00 9.47 -1.82
N ALA A 179 -13.23 10.63 -2.41
CA ALA A 179 -14.40 10.94 -3.22
C ALA A 179 -15.72 10.56 -2.49
N ALA A 180 -16.40 9.53 -2.99
CA ALA A 180 -17.67 9.05 -2.46
C ALA A 180 -17.54 7.76 -1.61
N THR A 181 -16.32 7.31 -1.32
CA THR A 181 -16.04 6.07 -0.58
C THR A 181 -15.42 6.36 0.78
N PHE A 182 -15.83 5.58 1.77
CA PHE A 182 -15.37 5.65 3.15
C PHE A 182 -14.82 4.32 3.61
N TRP A 183 -13.72 4.34 4.34
CA TRP A 183 -13.10 3.16 4.96
C TRP A 183 -12.99 3.37 6.47
N THR A 184 -13.28 2.32 7.24
CA THR A 184 -13.16 2.35 8.71
C THR A 184 -12.01 1.46 9.17
N TYR A 185 -11.35 1.88 10.24
CA TYR A 185 -10.20 1.19 10.82
C TYR A 185 -10.16 1.34 12.34
N TYR A 186 -9.54 0.39 13.03
CA TYR A 186 -9.22 0.50 14.46
C TYR A 186 -7.74 0.16 14.73
N SER A 187 -7.21 0.56 15.88
CA SER A 187 -5.84 0.26 16.30
C SER A 187 -5.77 0.06 17.83
N GLU A 188 -4.81 -0.76 18.28
CA GLU A 188 -4.49 -0.97 19.70
C GLU A 188 -3.42 -0.01 20.22
N ASP A 189 -2.57 0.51 19.33
CA ASP A 189 -1.37 1.28 19.69
C ASP A 189 -1.33 2.68 19.06
N GLY A 190 -2.31 3.02 18.21
CA GLY A 190 -2.38 4.27 17.45
C GLY A 190 -1.40 4.34 16.27
N MET A 191 -0.66 3.27 16.00
CA MET A 191 0.38 3.20 14.96
C MET A 191 0.04 2.17 13.88
N SER A 192 -0.37 0.98 14.30
CA SER A 192 -0.81 -0.11 13.44
C SER A 192 -2.31 -0.26 13.49
N TRP A 193 -2.93 -0.30 12.31
CA TRP A 193 -4.35 -0.06 12.14
C TRP A 193 -4.99 -1.15 11.26
N THR A 194 -6.02 -1.81 11.77
CA THR A 194 -6.74 -2.87 11.09
C THR A 194 -7.98 -2.33 10.39
N MET A 195 -8.14 -2.65 9.09
CA MET A 195 -9.36 -2.34 8.34
C MET A 195 -10.54 -3.19 8.79
N THR A 196 -11.67 -2.52 8.98
CA THR A 196 -12.95 -3.15 9.34
C THR A 196 -13.91 -3.22 8.17
N GLY A 197 -13.78 -2.34 7.17
CA GLY A 197 -14.54 -2.41 5.93
C GLY A 197 -14.62 -1.07 5.22
N SER A 198 -15.43 -1.02 4.17
CA SER A 198 -15.63 0.18 3.35
C SER A 198 -17.05 0.28 2.80
N ILE A 199 -17.50 1.50 2.53
CA ILE A 199 -18.75 1.79 1.84
C ILE A 199 -18.59 2.93 0.82
N GLY A 200 -19.04 2.69 -0.41
CA GLY A 200 -19.25 3.73 -1.42
C GLY A 200 -20.65 4.33 -1.36
N TYR A 201 -20.81 5.59 -1.74
CA TYR A 201 -22.11 6.23 -1.99
C TYR A 201 -22.18 6.67 -3.45
N SER A 202 -23.39 6.77 -4.02
CA SER A 202 -23.56 7.19 -5.42
C SER A 202 -23.19 8.68 -5.63
N SER A 203 -23.36 9.50 -4.60
CA SER A 203 -22.93 10.89 -4.56
C SER A 203 -22.79 11.33 -3.11
N VAL A 204 -21.81 12.18 -2.82
CA VAL A 204 -21.56 12.74 -1.49
C VAL A 204 -21.21 14.23 -1.65
N PRO A 205 -21.87 15.15 -0.93
CA PRO A 205 -21.48 16.55 -0.91
C PRO A 205 -20.00 16.72 -0.55
N ASN A 206 -19.31 17.71 -1.13
CA ASN A 206 -17.90 17.92 -0.83
C ASN A 206 -17.67 18.23 0.66
N THR A 207 -18.59 18.98 1.28
CA THR A 207 -18.60 19.26 2.71
C THR A 207 -19.66 18.42 3.41
N ILE A 208 -19.24 17.67 4.43
CA ILE A 208 -20.10 16.84 5.28
C ILE A 208 -19.74 17.10 6.76
N SER A 209 -20.25 16.30 7.70
CA SER A 209 -19.89 16.44 9.13
C SER A 209 -19.15 15.20 9.65
N ALA A 210 -18.21 15.41 10.57
CA ALA A 210 -17.50 14.34 11.28
C ALA A 210 -17.46 14.64 12.79
N GLY A 211 -17.34 13.60 13.61
CA GLY A 211 -17.45 13.78 15.05
C GLY A 211 -17.31 12.51 15.90
N LEU A 212 -17.64 12.67 17.18
CA LEU A 212 -17.58 11.64 18.23
C LEU A 212 -18.97 11.39 18.79
N PHE A 213 -19.31 10.16 19.13
CA PHE A 213 -20.64 9.78 19.62
C PHE A 213 -20.60 8.83 20.82
N LEU A 214 -21.72 8.74 21.54
CA LEU A 214 -21.97 7.74 22.58
C LEU A 214 -23.42 7.19 22.47
N ILE A 215 -23.54 5.91 22.12
CA ILE A 215 -24.80 5.14 22.07
C ILE A 215 -25.08 4.51 23.45
N ASN A 216 -26.31 4.64 23.93
CA ASN A 216 -26.82 3.99 25.15
C ASN A 216 -28.33 3.69 25.00
N ASN A 217 -28.67 2.77 24.11
CA ASN A 217 -30.04 2.58 23.60
C ASN A 217 -30.97 1.76 24.54
N TRP A 218 -30.46 0.94 25.47
CA TRP A 218 -31.29 0.07 26.33
C TRP A 218 -30.68 -0.25 27.73
N GLN A 219 -31.52 -0.13 28.78
CA GLN A 219 -31.36 -0.45 30.22
C GLN A 219 -30.35 0.34 31.10
N ASP A 220 -30.54 0.18 32.42
CA ASP A 220 -30.32 1.14 33.52
C ASP A 220 -28.88 1.32 33.98
N ASN A 221 -28.02 1.94 33.16
CA ASN A 221 -26.80 2.58 33.66
C ASN A 221 -26.42 3.76 32.76
N PRO A 222 -26.12 4.93 33.32
CA PRO A 222 -25.42 5.96 32.58
C PRO A 222 -24.06 5.42 32.11
N LEU A 223 -23.71 5.71 30.87
CA LEU A 223 -22.43 5.33 30.29
C LEU A 223 -21.59 6.58 30.06
N GLN A 224 -20.29 6.45 30.20
CA GLN A 224 -19.35 7.50 29.85
C GLN A 224 -18.24 6.97 28.97
N ALA A 225 -17.76 7.84 28.10
CA ALA A 225 -16.65 7.59 27.19
C ALA A 225 -15.69 8.78 27.25
N ASP A 226 -14.40 8.50 27.37
CA ASP A 226 -13.34 9.50 27.35
C ASP A 226 -12.63 9.48 25.99
N PHE A 227 -12.50 10.64 25.35
CA PHE A 227 -11.79 10.81 24.09
C PHE A 227 -10.61 11.75 24.28
N ASP A 228 -9.39 11.27 24.05
CA ASP A 228 -8.18 12.07 24.28
C ASP A 228 -7.97 13.14 23.19
N TYR A 229 -8.41 12.84 21.97
CA TYR A 229 -8.33 13.80 20.85
C TYR A 229 -9.31 13.44 19.74
N ILE A 230 -9.63 14.41 18.88
CA ILE A 230 -10.08 14.14 17.52
C ILE A 230 -9.27 15.01 16.55
N ARG A 231 -8.67 14.36 15.55
CA ARG A 231 -7.81 15.04 14.57
C ARG A 231 -8.20 14.65 13.16
N SER A 232 -8.14 15.60 12.24
CA SER A 232 -8.32 15.40 10.83
C SER A 232 -7.10 15.86 10.04
N ASN A 233 -6.76 15.09 9.03
CA ASN A 233 -5.83 15.51 7.99
C ASN A 233 -6.61 15.64 6.68
N CYS A 234 -6.75 16.87 6.20
CA CYS A 234 -7.37 17.21 4.91
C CYS A 234 -6.48 18.16 4.10
N ALA A 235 -5.17 18.12 4.32
CA ALA A 235 -4.26 18.43 3.23
C ALA A 235 -4.59 17.48 2.07
N ALA A 236 -4.53 17.96 0.82
CA ALA A 236 -4.38 17.09 -0.34
C ALA A 236 -3.05 16.33 -0.16
N ARG A 237 -3.10 15.28 0.64
CA ARG A 237 -2.00 14.39 0.98
C ARG A 237 -2.57 13.00 0.86
N THR A 238 -1.98 12.24 -0.03
CA THR A 238 -1.85 10.79 0.02
C THR A 238 -1.83 10.33 1.48
N VAL A 239 -2.91 9.68 1.91
CA VAL A 239 -2.98 9.15 3.26
C VAL A 239 -2.71 7.65 3.21
N TYR A 240 -1.55 7.29 3.76
CA TYR A 240 -1.11 5.98 4.19
C TYR A 240 -2.24 5.07 4.64
N LEU A 241 -2.44 3.97 3.89
CA LEU A 241 -3.30 2.89 4.30
C LEU A 241 -2.78 2.29 5.62
N PRO A 242 -3.69 1.97 6.54
CA PRO A 242 -3.38 1.40 7.83
C PRO A 242 -2.90 -0.06 7.77
N VAL A 243 -1.84 -0.34 8.55
CA VAL A 243 -1.22 -1.65 8.74
C VAL A 243 -2.13 -2.57 9.55
N ILE A 244 -2.78 -3.54 8.91
CA ILE A 244 -3.43 -4.65 9.63
C ILE A 244 -2.38 -5.28 10.55
N ASN A 245 -2.47 -5.06 11.87
CA ASN A 245 -1.65 -5.80 12.83
C ASN A 245 -2.38 -7.10 13.16
N LYS A 246 -1.86 -8.19 12.61
CA LYS A 246 -1.84 -9.52 13.22
C LYS A 246 -0.43 -10.06 12.95
N PRO A 247 0.17 -10.80 13.88
CA PRO A 247 0.74 -10.42 15.18
C PRO A 247 2.06 -9.63 15.03
N ALA A 248 2.78 -9.39 16.14
CA ALA A 248 4.06 -8.68 16.28
C ALA A 248 5.03 -8.70 15.06
N PRO A 249 5.81 -7.62 14.83
CA PRO A 249 6.67 -7.50 13.66
C PRO A 249 7.75 -8.59 13.67
N VAL A 250 7.59 -9.56 12.76
CA VAL A 250 8.72 -10.30 12.22
C VAL A 250 9.06 -9.60 10.91
N ALA A 251 10.19 -8.89 10.88
CA ALA A 251 10.63 -8.01 9.79
C ALA A 251 10.29 -8.57 8.40
N LEU A 252 9.39 -7.91 7.65
CA LEU A 252 9.27 -8.12 6.21
C LEU A 252 10.62 -7.81 5.57
N MET A 253 11.01 -8.54 4.52
CA MET A 253 12.07 -8.06 3.66
C MET A 253 11.50 -6.87 2.88
N GLY A 254 11.71 -5.65 3.40
CA GLY A 254 11.18 -4.42 2.84
C GLY A 254 12.17 -3.78 1.88
N LYS A 255 11.75 -3.45 0.66
CA LYS A 255 12.54 -2.65 -0.29
C LYS A 255 12.00 -1.25 -0.41
N VAL A 256 12.90 -0.29 -0.57
CA VAL A 256 12.58 1.08 -0.94
C VAL A 256 12.78 1.26 -2.44
N VAL A 257 11.69 1.57 -3.15
CA VAL A 257 11.69 1.80 -4.60
C VAL A 257 11.77 3.28 -4.90
N PHE A 258 12.73 3.69 -5.72
CA PHE A 258 12.73 5.01 -6.32
C PHE A 258 11.85 5.00 -7.58
N ALA A 259 10.62 5.51 -7.46
CA ALA A 259 9.65 5.51 -8.55
C ALA A 259 9.63 6.85 -9.30
N ILE A 260 9.72 6.80 -10.63
CA ILE A 260 9.70 7.96 -11.53
C ILE A 260 8.61 7.74 -12.58
N ALA A 261 7.94 8.79 -13.02
CA ALA A 261 7.04 8.74 -14.17
C ALA A 261 7.37 9.83 -15.20
N TYR A 262 7.52 9.45 -16.47
CA TYR A 262 7.71 10.35 -17.61
C TYR A 262 6.37 10.58 -18.31
N ILE A 263 5.69 11.67 -17.97
CA ILE A 263 4.35 12.01 -18.43
C ILE A 263 4.43 12.78 -19.76
N ASP A 264 4.56 12.04 -20.85
CA ASP A 264 4.45 12.51 -22.23
C ASP A 264 3.09 12.20 -22.89
N ALA A 265 2.26 11.43 -22.21
CA ALA A 265 0.88 11.16 -22.59
C ALA A 265 -0.03 11.09 -21.35
N THR A 266 -1.34 11.20 -21.55
CA THR A 266 -2.31 11.11 -20.45
C THR A 266 -2.30 9.70 -19.84
N PRO A 267 -2.05 9.55 -18.52
CA PRO A 267 -2.14 8.26 -17.86
C PRO A 267 -3.54 7.69 -17.83
N LEU A 268 -3.68 6.36 -17.93
CA LEU A 268 -4.98 5.70 -17.80
C LEU A 268 -5.54 5.82 -16.38
N ASN A 269 -4.65 5.78 -15.38
CA ASN A 269 -4.97 5.91 -13.96
C ASN A 269 -4.01 6.91 -13.30
N ASP A 270 -4.38 7.41 -12.13
CA ASP A 270 -3.45 8.19 -11.31
C ASP A 270 -2.18 7.37 -11.02
N ILE A 271 -1.01 7.93 -11.34
CA ILE A 271 0.27 7.22 -11.27
C ILE A 271 0.61 6.76 -9.85
N ASN A 272 0.26 7.53 -8.83
CA ASN A 272 0.51 7.12 -7.45
C ASN A 272 -0.44 5.99 -7.04
N ALA A 273 -1.72 6.09 -7.38
CA ALA A 273 -2.67 5.01 -7.17
C ALA A 273 -2.24 3.73 -7.91
N HIS A 274 -1.75 3.86 -9.13
CA HIS A 274 -1.24 2.76 -9.95
C HIS A 274 -0.01 2.09 -9.30
N GLN A 275 0.95 2.88 -8.82
CA GLN A 275 2.12 2.42 -8.06
C GLN A 275 1.71 1.70 -6.76
N GLU A 276 0.78 2.27 -5.99
CA GLU A 276 0.32 1.71 -4.72
C GLU A 276 -0.46 0.41 -4.93
N GLU A 277 -1.32 0.35 -5.94
CA GLU A 277 -2.05 -0.85 -6.33
C GLU A 277 -1.09 -1.97 -6.73
N PHE A 278 -0.04 -1.64 -7.49
CA PHE A 278 0.98 -2.59 -7.89
C PHE A 278 1.74 -3.14 -6.66
N ILE A 279 2.21 -2.27 -5.78
CA ILE A 279 2.87 -2.66 -4.52
C ILE A 279 1.97 -3.57 -3.67
N ALA A 280 0.69 -3.20 -3.51
CA ALA A 280 -0.26 -3.96 -2.71
C ALA A 280 -0.51 -5.35 -3.30
N GLY A 281 -0.65 -5.46 -4.62
CA GLY A 281 -0.83 -6.77 -5.24
C GLY A 281 0.45 -7.59 -5.26
N LEU A 282 1.65 -7.01 -5.39
CA LEU A 282 2.90 -7.77 -5.24
C LEU A 282 3.08 -8.34 -3.83
N ARG A 283 2.64 -7.59 -2.80
CA ARG A 283 2.57 -8.11 -1.43
C ARG A 283 1.65 -9.34 -1.37
N SER A 284 0.44 -9.23 -1.91
CA SER A 284 -0.52 -10.36 -1.98
C SER A 284 0.04 -11.54 -2.77
N ALA A 285 0.64 -11.28 -3.92
CA ALA A 285 1.24 -12.26 -4.83
C ALA A 285 2.38 -13.05 -4.17
N SER A 286 3.14 -12.41 -3.28
CA SER A 286 4.23 -13.06 -2.54
C SER A 286 3.80 -13.86 -1.30
N THR A 287 2.49 -14.01 -1.09
CA THR A 287 1.90 -14.79 0.01
C THR A 287 1.69 -16.23 -0.45
N TRP A 288 2.49 -17.15 0.06
CA TRP A 288 2.45 -18.55 -0.38
C TRP A 288 1.08 -19.20 -0.12
N HIS A 289 0.39 -19.59 -1.19
CA HIS A 289 -1.00 -20.03 -1.25
C HIS A 289 -1.99 -19.02 -0.64
N GLY A 290 -1.77 -17.72 -0.87
CA GLY A 290 -2.63 -16.65 -0.35
C GLY A 290 -4.09 -16.71 -0.82
N TYR A 291 -4.37 -17.34 -1.98
CA TYR A 291 -5.72 -17.64 -2.44
C TYR A 291 -6.47 -18.64 -1.53
N ALA A 292 -5.74 -19.49 -0.80
CA ALA A 292 -6.31 -20.46 0.14
C ALA A 292 -6.28 -19.96 1.60
N ASP A 293 -5.24 -19.21 1.96
CA ASP A 293 -5.06 -18.65 3.30
C ASP A 293 -4.45 -17.24 3.20
N PRO A 294 -5.28 -16.19 3.12
CA PRO A 294 -4.83 -14.81 2.93
C PRO A 294 -4.13 -14.23 4.18
N ASP A 295 -4.22 -14.90 5.32
CA ASP A 295 -3.57 -14.48 6.57
C ASP A 295 -2.10 -14.94 6.64
N ARG A 296 -1.62 -15.72 5.66
CA ARG A 296 -0.22 -16.13 5.58
C ARG A 296 0.70 -14.93 5.38
N ARG A 297 1.95 -15.12 5.80
CA ARG A 297 2.95 -14.07 5.72
C ARG A 297 3.39 -13.84 4.27
N PRO A 298 3.31 -12.60 3.74
CA PRO A 298 3.89 -12.26 2.45
C PRO A 298 5.41 -12.20 2.54
N SER A 299 6.08 -12.49 1.42
CA SER A 299 7.54 -12.43 1.33
C SER A 299 8.04 -11.05 0.92
N LEU A 300 7.22 -10.27 0.21
CA LEU A 300 7.56 -8.94 -0.29
C LEU A 300 6.84 -7.83 0.47
N GLY A 301 7.58 -6.76 0.71
CA GLY A 301 7.05 -5.44 1.04
C GLY A 301 7.82 -4.38 0.29
N TYR A 302 7.11 -3.44 -0.33
CA TYR A 302 7.72 -2.27 -0.98
C TYR A 302 7.23 -0.99 -0.34
N ALA A 303 8.10 0.00 -0.28
CA ALA A 303 7.76 1.38 0.01
C ALA A 303 8.31 2.28 -1.11
N THR A 304 7.55 3.29 -1.50
CA THR A 304 8.04 4.30 -2.45
C THR A 304 8.93 5.29 -1.74
N TYR A 305 10.15 5.51 -2.26
CA TYR A 305 11.08 6.52 -1.77
C TYR A 305 10.43 7.90 -1.78
N GLY A 306 10.43 8.59 -0.64
CA GLY A 306 9.76 9.89 -0.50
C GLY A 306 8.23 9.82 -0.43
N GLY A 307 7.63 8.62 -0.48
CA GLY A 307 6.19 8.40 -0.30
C GLY A 307 5.32 8.61 -1.54
N SER A 308 5.91 8.96 -2.69
CA SER A 308 5.18 9.17 -3.95
C SER A 308 6.08 9.01 -5.17
N VAL A 309 5.49 8.71 -6.32
CA VAL A 309 6.18 8.68 -7.61
C VAL A 309 6.59 10.10 -8.02
N ILE A 310 7.83 10.26 -8.47
CA ILE A 310 8.32 11.52 -9.03
C ILE A 310 7.81 11.65 -10.45
N GLN A 311 6.85 12.55 -10.68
CA GLN A 311 6.26 12.77 -12.00
C GLN A 311 6.96 13.91 -12.73
N LEU A 312 7.36 13.66 -13.98
CA LEU A 312 8.05 14.60 -14.86
C LEU A 312 7.19 14.80 -16.11
N ASN A 313 6.81 16.04 -16.42
CA ASN A 313 6.01 16.36 -17.62
C ASN A 313 6.90 16.45 -18.87
N GLU A 314 7.55 15.35 -19.22
CA GLU A 314 8.48 15.21 -20.33
C GLU A 314 8.54 13.74 -20.77
N GLY A 315 9.02 13.51 -22.00
CA GLY A 315 9.24 12.17 -22.51
C GLY A 315 10.42 11.44 -21.85
N PRO A 316 10.42 10.10 -21.90
CA PRO A 316 11.53 9.32 -21.41
C PRO A 316 12.84 9.66 -22.16
N PRO A 317 14.00 9.59 -21.50
CA PRO A 317 15.26 9.90 -22.15
C PRO A 317 15.69 8.77 -23.10
N HIS A 318 16.16 9.13 -24.30
CA HIS A 318 16.70 8.20 -25.27
C HIS A 318 18.19 8.47 -25.53
N ARG A 319 18.93 7.39 -25.79
CA ARG A 319 20.33 7.50 -26.19
C ARG A 319 20.43 8.00 -27.62
N SER A 320 21.33 8.95 -27.88
CA SER A 320 21.52 9.52 -29.21
C SER A 320 22.13 8.54 -30.23
N ASP A 321 22.80 7.49 -29.77
CA ASP A 321 23.49 6.51 -30.61
C ASP A 321 22.62 5.32 -31.03
N THR A 322 21.70 4.87 -30.16
CA THR A 322 20.85 3.69 -30.42
C THR A 322 19.35 3.98 -30.45
N GLY A 323 18.90 5.13 -29.93
CA GLY A 323 17.46 5.41 -29.74
C GLY A 323 16.77 4.53 -28.69
N GLN A 324 17.54 3.75 -27.93
CA GLN A 324 17.03 2.99 -26.78
C GLN A 324 16.89 3.89 -25.55
N PHE A 325 16.11 3.45 -24.57
CA PHE A 325 15.99 4.12 -23.27
C PHE A 325 17.37 4.38 -22.63
N ASP A 326 17.60 5.60 -22.15
CA ASP A 326 18.85 6.01 -21.50
C ASP A 326 18.74 5.88 -19.97
N TYR A 327 18.96 4.66 -19.47
CA TYR A 327 18.99 4.38 -18.04
C TYR A 327 20.07 5.19 -17.32
N ALA A 328 21.25 5.36 -17.93
CA ALA A 328 22.34 6.14 -17.33
C ALA A 328 21.94 7.61 -17.11
N ALA A 329 21.15 8.21 -18.01
CA ALA A 329 20.63 9.57 -17.83
C ALA A 329 19.70 9.66 -16.61
N VAL A 330 18.80 8.70 -16.43
CA VAL A 330 17.91 8.63 -15.25
C VAL A 330 18.73 8.52 -13.96
N TYR A 331 19.67 7.56 -13.92
CA TYR A 331 20.51 7.32 -12.75
C TYR A 331 21.36 8.53 -12.36
N ARG A 332 21.88 9.26 -13.36
CA ARG A 332 22.66 10.48 -13.14
C ARG A 332 21.79 11.64 -12.64
N ARG A 333 20.60 11.83 -13.23
CA ARG A 333 19.69 12.92 -12.87
C ARG A 333 19.26 12.88 -11.41
N PHE A 334 18.99 11.67 -10.91
CA PHE A 334 18.48 11.48 -9.55
C PHE A 334 19.53 10.98 -8.55
N ASP A 335 20.81 10.93 -8.95
CA ASP A 335 21.91 10.46 -8.11
C ASP A 335 21.62 9.07 -7.50
N LEU A 336 21.08 8.17 -8.34
CA LEU A 336 20.53 6.89 -7.88
C LEU A 336 21.62 5.96 -7.34
N CYS A 337 22.80 5.93 -7.97
CA CYS A 337 23.89 5.09 -7.47
C CYS A 337 24.32 5.49 -6.05
N THR A 338 24.38 6.78 -5.73
CA THR A 338 24.68 7.23 -4.36
C THR A 338 23.61 6.75 -3.39
N LYS A 339 22.33 6.88 -3.74
CA LYS A 339 21.21 6.41 -2.90
C LYS A 339 21.21 4.90 -2.69
N ILE A 340 21.53 4.14 -3.73
CA ILE A 340 21.63 2.68 -3.70
C ILE A 340 22.81 2.25 -2.80
N GLN A 341 23.96 2.89 -2.95
CA GLN A 341 25.14 2.62 -2.12
C GLN A 341 24.90 2.96 -0.64
N GLN A 342 24.13 4.00 -0.36
CA GLN A 342 23.71 4.38 0.99
C GLN A 342 22.63 3.46 1.58
N GLY A 343 22.02 2.59 0.77
CA GLY A 343 20.94 1.70 1.19
C GLY A 343 19.62 2.39 1.49
N VAL A 344 19.41 3.61 0.96
CA VAL A 344 18.13 4.33 1.08
C VAL A 344 17.19 4.06 -0.10
N VAL A 345 17.70 3.43 -1.16
CA VAL A 345 16.96 2.94 -2.32
C VAL A 345 17.49 1.55 -2.65
N ASP A 346 16.60 0.60 -2.89
CA ASP A 346 16.93 -0.78 -3.26
C ASP A 346 16.64 -1.06 -4.74
N GLU A 347 15.66 -0.37 -5.33
CA GLU A 347 15.19 -0.58 -6.70
C GLU A 347 14.75 0.74 -7.36
N VAL A 348 14.64 0.72 -8.69
CA VAL A 348 14.20 1.87 -9.48
C VAL A 348 13.03 1.44 -10.36
N TRP A 349 11.86 2.07 -10.24
CA TRP A 349 10.72 1.77 -11.12
C TRP A 349 10.38 3.01 -11.95
N ILE A 350 10.18 2.80 -13.24
CA ILE A 350 9.96 3.87 -14.21
C ILE A 350 8.60 3.63 -14.87
N TRP A 351 7.68 4.56 -14.70
CA TRP A 351 6.40 4.60 -15.41
C TRP A 351 6.55 5.46 -16.66
N GLU A 352 6.21 4.94 -17.82
CA GLU A 352 6.26 5.64 -19.10
C GLU A 352 5.09 5.22 -20.01
N SER A 353 4.94 5.83 -21.19
CA SER A 353 3.77 5.62 -22.07
C SER A 353 3.88 4.43 -23.04
N GLY A 354 5.04 3.79 -23.10
CA GLY A 354 5.43 2.81 -24.11
C GLY A 354 6.34 3.40 -25.20
N THR A 355 6.65 4.70 -25.14
CA THR A 355 7.51 5.40 -26.12
C THR A 355 8.99 5.34 -25.76
N GLY A 356 9.32 4.87 -24.55
CA GLY A 356 10.68 4.85 -24.01
C GLY A 356 11.65 3.92 -24.74
N ASN A 357 11.17 2.93 -25.50
CA ASN A 357 12.00 1.86 -26.07
C ASN A 357 12.90 1.24 -24.98
N ALA A 358 12.28 0.96 -23.84
CA ALA A 358 12.89 0.36 -22.67
C ALA A 358 12.67 -1.16 -22.67
N TRP A 359 13.50 -1.86 -21.91
CA TRP A 359 13.23 -3.24 -21.53
C TRP A 359 12.31 -3.21 -20.33
N GLU A 360 11.37 -4.16 -20.22
CA GLU A 360 10.42 -4.24 -19.10
C GLU A 360 11.11 -4.30 -17.74
N TRP A 361 12.31 -4.88 -17.70
CA TRP A 361 13.20 -4.84 -16.57
C TRP A 361 14.65 -4.92 -17.02
N VAL A 362 15.57 -4.43 -16.19
CA VAL A 362 17.02 -4.66 -16.26
C VAL A 362 17.60 -4.83 -14.87
N THR A 363 18.54 -5.76 -14.71
CA THR A 363 19.29 -5.90 -13.46
C THR A 363 20.77 -5.72 -13.72
N ASN A 364 21.45 -4.88 -12.94
CA ASN A 364 22.90 -4.75 -13.00
C ASN A 364 23.50 -4.75 -11.60
N GLY A 365 24.58 -5.52 -11.42
CA GLY A 365 25.12 -5.81 -10.11
C GLY A 365 26.33 -6.72 -10.14
N PRO A 366 27.08 -6.80 -9.03
CA PRO A 366 28.22 -7.71 -8.90
C PRO A 366 27.82 -9.19 -8.92
N ASN A 367 26.61 -9.52 -8.44
CA ASN A 367 26.15 -10.91 -8.27
C ASN A 367 25.15 -11.34 -9.35
N TRP A 368 24.48 -10.40 -10.02
CA TRP A 368 23.55 -10.65 -11.10
C TRP A 368 23.52 -9.45 -12.06
N SER A 369 23.77 -9.69 -13.35
CA SER A 369 23.82 -8.64 -14.37
C SER A 369 23.20 -9.10 -15.68
N TRP A 370 21.93 -8.75 -15.89
CA TRP A 370 21.16 -8.96 -17.10
C TRP A 370 20.65 -7.62 -17.61
N THR A 371 21.35 -7.06 -18.59
CA THR A 371 21.10 -5.70 -19.11
C THR A 371 20.69 -5.68 -20.58
N TRP A 372 20.85 -6.78 -21.32
CA TRP A 372 20.62 -6.86 -22.78
C TRP A 372 21.25 -5.70 -23.57
N GLY A 373 22.43 -5.24 -23.13
CA GLY A 373 23.14 -4.11 -23.76
C GLY A 373 22.63 -2.72 -23.36
N ALA A 374 21.64 -2.63 -22.45
CA ALA A 374 21.22 -1.37 -21.85
C ALA A 374 22.32 -0.75 -21.00
N ASN A 375 22.33 0.58 -20.94
CA ASN A 375 23.35 1.37 -20.24
C ASN A 375 23.02 1.63 -18.76
N VAL A 376 22.41 0.65 -18.07
CA VAL A 376 22.13 0.77 -16.63
C VAL A 376 23.44 0.73 -15.83
N PRO A 377 23.73 1.67 -14.92
CA PRO A 377 24.97 1.66 -14.14
C PRO A 377 25.04 0.50 -13.12
N MET A 378 26.23 -0.07 -12.94
CA MET A 378 26.52 -1.03 -11.87
C MET A 378 26.87 -0.25 -10.59
N CYS A 379 25.87 0.09 -9.77
CA CYS A 379 26.02 0.96 -8.59
C CYS A 379 26.69 0.27 -7.37
N SER A 380 27.62 -0.68 -7.60
CA SER A 380 28.28 -1.51 -6.56
C SER A 380 27.35 -2.39 -5.71
N ARG A 381 26.05 -2.41 -6.04
CA ARG A 381 25.03 -3.32 -5.51
C ARG A 381 24.20 -3.84 -6.69
N THR A 382 23.56 -4.99 -6.51
CA THR A 382 22.58 -5.50 -7.48
C THR A 382 21.33 -4.66 -7.40
N VAL A 383 20.98 -4.00 -8.50
CA VAL A 383 19.76 -3.18 -8.61
C VAL A 383 18.96 -3.63 -9.81
N THR A 384 17.66 -3.86 -9.60
CA THR A 384 16.70 -4.02 -10.69
C THR A 384 16.02 -2.69 -10.98
N THR A 385 15.98 -2.34 -12.27
CA THR A 385 15.14 -1.27 -12.80
C THR A 385 13.95 -1.89 -13.51
N MET A 386 12.73 -1.52 -13.11
CA MET A 386 11.50 -1.90 -13.82
C MET A 386 11.08 -0.75 -14.74
N ASN A 387 10.58 -1.07 -15.93
CA ASN A 387 9.89 -0.12 -16.80
C ASN A 387 8.46 -0.60 -17.00
N LEU A 388 7.51 0.25 -16.60
CA LEU A 388 6.10 -0.04 -16.49
C LEU A 388 5.33 0.95 -17.35
N ASN A 389 4.23 0.50 -17.95
CA ASN A 389 3.46 1.32 -18.88
C ASN A 389 2.18 1.87 -18.20
N TYR A 390 2.12 3.18 -17.97
CA TYR A 390 0.93 3.79 -17.35
C TYR A 390 -0.25 3.99 -18.31
N GLN A 391 -0.01 3.83 -19.62
CA GLN A 391 -1.05 3.81 -20.66
C GLN A 391 -1.61 2.41 -20.88
N ARG A 392 -1.22 1.44 -20.05
CA ARG A 392 -1.74 0.09 -20.03
C ARG A 392 -2.38 -0.20 -18.69
N GLU A 393 -3.22 -1.22 -18.70
CA GLU A 393 -3.85 -1.76 -17.52
C GLU A 393 -2.78 -2.31 -16.56
N ILE A 394 -3.09 -2.35 -15.26
CA ILE A 394 -2.14 -2.75 -14.23
C ILE A 394 -1.68 -4.22 -14.36
N ASP A 395 -2.44 -5.04 -15.06
CA ASP A 395 -2.12 -6.45 -15.34
C ASP A 395 -0.78 -6.59 -16.08
N VAL A 396 -0.49 -5.73 -17.06
CA VAL A 396 0.79 -5.72 -17.79
C VAL A 396 1.97 -5.40 -16.88
N ALA A 397 1.77 -4.61 -15.81
CA ALA A 397 2.82 -4.36 -14.82
C ALA A 397 3.15 -5.64 -14.00
N TYR A 398 2.14 -6.47 -13.70
CA TYR A 398 2.39 -7.78 -13.09
C TYR A 398 3.08 -8.74 -14.05
N GLU A 399 2.75 -8.69 -15.34
CA GLU A 399 3.43 -9.47 -16.37
C GLU A 399 4.91 -9.12 -16.47
N SER A 400 5.26 -7.83 -16.59
CA SER A 400 6.65 -7.36 -16.56
C SER A 400 7.39 -7.80 -15.29
N TYR A 401 6.71 -7.83 -14.14
CA TYR A 401 7.28 -8.34 -12.90
C TYR A 401 7.49 -9.86 -12.91
N SER A 402 6.57 -10.62 -13.50
CA SER A 402 6.75 -12.05 -13.71
C SER A 402 7.97 -12.33 -14.59
N HIS A 403 8.23 -11.56 -15.64
CA HIS A 403 9.46 -11.68 -16.42
C HIS A 403 10.72 -11.41 -15.61
N ARG A 404 10.68 -10.43 -14.71
CA ARG A 404 11.78 -10.21 -13.77
C ARG A 404 12.00 -11.44 -12.88
N LEU A 405 10.93 -12.04 -12.35
CA LEU A 405 11.02 -13.23 -11.51
C LEU A 405 11.55 -14.44 -12.29
N GLU A 406 11.12 -14.63 -13.52
CA GLU A 406 11.69 -15.63 -14.42
C GLU A 406 13.20 -15.46 -14.52
N GLY A 407 13.68 -14.26 -14.82
CA GLY A 407 15.12 -13.97 -14.87
C GLY A 407 15.86 -14.20 -13.55
N ALA A 408 15.24 -13.86 -12.42
CA ALA A 408 15.81 -14.07 -11.10
C ALA A 408 15.94 -15.58 -10.78
N PHE A 409 14.88 -16.36 -10.98
CA PHE A 409 14.89 -17.79 -10.68
C PHE A 409 15.69 -18.60 -11.70
N MET A 410 15.75 -18.15 -12.95
CA MET A 410 16.70 -18.62 -13.95
C MET A 410 18.15 -18.38 -13.54
N THR A 411 18.44 -17.36 -12.74
CA THR A 411 19.80 -17.08 -12.26
C THR A 411 20.12 -17.88 -11.00
N HIS A 412 19.20 -17.94 -10.04
CA HIS A 412 19.46 -18.45 -8.69
C HIS A 412 18.99 -19.89 -8.45
N TYR A 413 17.92 -20.33 -9.12
CA TYR A 413 17.35 -21.67 -9.03
C TYR A 413 17.15 -22.35 -10.40
N PRO A 414 18.11 -22.24 -11.34
CA PRO A 414 17.86 -22.61 -12.74
C PRO A 414 17.41 -24.06 -12.91
N CYS A 415 17.96 -24.98 -12.12
CA CYS A 415 17.69 -26.39 -12.31
C CYS A 415 16.30 -26.82 -11.78
N ASP A 416 15.69 -26.02 -10.90
CA ASP A 416 14.37 -26.24 -10.32
C ASP A 416 13.30 -25.34 -10.97
N PHE A 417 13.71 -24.30 -11.70
CA PHE A 417 12.77 -23.44 -12.43
C PHE A 417 12.53 -23.94 -13.85
N TYR A 418 13.59 -24.38 -14.54
CA TYR A 418 13.67 -24.58 -15.98
C TYR A 418 13.25 -26.00 -16.44
N THR A 419 13.07 -26.18 -17.76
CA THR A 419 12.55 -27.38 -18.43
C THR A 419 13.50 -27.89 -19.54
N ASN A 420 13.31 -29.11 -20.08
CA ASN A 420 14.12 -29.58 -21.21
C ASN A 420 13.57 -29.13 -22.57
N THR A 421 12.26 -28.96 -22.68
CA THR A 421 11.60 -28.84 -24.01
C THR A 421 11.11 -27.43 -24.34
N TRP A 422 10.47 -26.71 -23.43
CA TRP A 422 9.87 -25.38 -23.67
C TRP A 422 9.44 -24.79 -22.30
N PRO A 423 9.41 -23.45 -22.06
CA PRO A 423 9.60 -22.31 -22.98
C PRO A 423 11.01 -22.08 -23.48
N TRP A 424 11.99 -22.56 -22.75
CA TRP A 424 13.38 -22.26 -23.03
C TRP A 424 14.14 -23.57 -23.12
N ILE A 425 14.99 -23.72 -24.15
CA ILE A 425 15.74 -24.96 -24.42
C ILE A 425 17.23 -24.68 -24.28
N ASN A 426 18.00 -25.67 -23.82
CA ASN A 426 19.47 -25.68 -23.80
C ASN A 426 20.14 -24.65 -22.86
N TRP A 427 19.47 -24.18 -21.81
CA TRP A 427 20.07 -23.22 -20.89
C TRP A 427 19.60 -23.40 -19.43
N PRO A 428 20.42 -23.15 -18.40
CA PRO A 428 21.87 -23.04 -18.46
C PRO A 428 22.51 -24.45 -18.46
N SER A 429 23.67 -24.59 -19.12
CA SER A 429 24.33 -25.90 -19.30
C SER A 429 24.67 -26.62 -18.00
N GLN A 430 24.84 -25.89 -16.89
CA GLN A 430 25.04 -26.50 -15.56
C GLN A 430 23.85 -27.34 -15.07
N CYS A 431 22.68 -27.21 -15.69
CA CYS A 431 21.47 -27.96 -15.37
C CYS A 431 21.18 -29.08 -16.36
N SER A 432 22.12 -29.42 -17.25
CA SER A 432 21.99 -30.58 -18.13
C SER A 432 21.77 -31.87 -17.32
N GLY A 433 20.71 -32.61 -17.66
CA GLY A 433 20.28 -33.81 -16.93
C GLY A 433 19.67 -33.54 -15.55
N ARG A 434 19.45 -32.27 -15.18
CA ARG A 434 18.91 -31.85 -13.89
C ARG A 434 17.56 -31.14 -13.99
N VAL A 435 17.21 -30.59 -15.15
CA VAL A 435 15.88 -30.01 -15.42
C VAL A 435 14.86 -31.10 -15.73
N SER A 436 13.58 -30.79 -15.56
CA SER A 436 12.48 -31.75 -15.77
C SER A 436 11.30 -31.10 -16.47
N ASP A 437 10.77 -31.77 -17.48
CA ASP A 437 9.52 -31.40 -18.14
C ASP A 437 8.27 -31.81 -17.32
N GLN A 438 8.46 -32.56 -16.23
CA GLN A 438 7.38 -32.98 -15.33
C GLN A 438 7.37 -32.19 -14.01
N PHE A 439 8.52 -31.66 -13.61
CA PHE A 439 8.69 -31.00 -12.32
C PHE A 439 9.16 -29.56 -12.44
N GLY A 440 9.73 -29.14 -13.59
CA GLY A 440 10.06 -27.75 -13.95
C GLY A 440 8.98 -26.79 -13.47
N TYR A 441 9.30 -25.75 -12.67
CA TYR A 441 8.26 -24.83 -12.20
C TYR A 441 7.41 -24.29 -13.36
N VAL A 442 8.08 -23.92 -14.47
CA VAL A 442 7.43 -23.41 -15.68
C VAL A 442 6.96 -24.49 -16.65
N ALA A 443 7.02 -25.77 -16.28
CA ALA A 443 6.64 -26.85 -17.17
C ALA A 443 5.16 -26.75 -17.54
N ARG A 444 4.92 -26.81 -18.85
CA ARG A 444 3.59 -26.74 -19.46
C ARG A 444 3.07 -28.12 -19.85
N PRO A 445 1.76 -28.30 -20.03
CA PRO A 445 1.22 -29.60 -20.39
C PRO A 445 1.50 -29.90 -21.87
N PHE A 446 2.15 -31.02 -22.16
CA PHE A 446 2.36 -31.51 -23.52
C PHE A 446 2.47 -33.04 -23.54
N VAL A 447 2.62 -33.63 -24.73
CA VAL A 447 2.65 -35.09 -24.88
C VAL A 447 3.76 -35.76 -24.06
N GLY A 448 4.91 -35.10 -23.86
CA GLY A 448 6.07 -35.67 -23.15
C GLY A 448 5.92 -35.74 -21.62
N ASN A 449 4.97 -35.03 -21.04
CA ASN A 449 4.63 -35.12 -19.61
C ASN A 449 3.20 -35.60 -19.37
N ASN A 450 2.62 -36.32 -20.33
CA ASN A 450 1.24 -36.84 -20.29
C ASN A 450 0.19 -35.73 -20.07
N PHE A 451 0.47 -34.51 -20.54
CA PHE A 451 -0.38 -33.33 -20.35
C PHE A 451 -0.59 -32.93 -18.88
N VAL A 452 0.35 -33.27 -18.00
CA VAL A 452 0.37 -32.77 -16.61
C VAL A 452 1.27 -31.55 -16.53
N ALA A 453 0.69 -30.38 -16.28
CA ALA A 453 1.43 -29.13 -16.13
C ALA A 453 2.01 -28.97 -14.71
N VAL A 454 2.97 -28.06 -14.58
CA VAL A 454 3.33 -27.45 -13.30
C VAL A 454 2.62 -26.10 -13.25
N CYS A 455 3.33 -24.96 -13.19
CA CYS A 455 2.69 -23.65 -13.03
C CYS A 455 2.66 -22.83 -14.33
N GLY A 456 3.41 -23.19 -15.36
CA GLY A 456 3.57 -22.38 -16.57
C GLY A 456 4.44 -21.15 -16.36
N ASP A 457 4.40 -20.21 -17.31
CA ASP A 457 5.23 -19.01 -17.36
C ASP A 457 4.37 -17.74 -17.49
N ALA A 458 5.02 -16.57 -17.57
CA ALA A 458 4.34 -15.27 -17.65
C ALA A 458 3.34 -15.19 -18.82
N HIS A 459 3.62 -15.85 -19.94
CA HIS A 459 2.80 -15.80 -21.15
C HIS A 459 1.77 -16.91 -21.21
N HIS A 460 2.02 -18.02 -20.54
CA HIS A 460 1.25 -19.25 -20.69
C HIS A 460 0.86 -19.86 -19.34
N PRO A 461 -0.40 -19.64 -18.94
CA PRO A 461 -1.01 -20.37 -17.84
C PRO A 461 -0.93 -21.89 -18.01
N PRO A 462 -0.99 -22.65 -16.90
CA PRO A 462 -0.78 -24.09 -16.94
C PRO A 462 -1.87 -24.83 -17.72
N ASN A 463 -3.00 -24.20 -18.05
CA ASN A 463 -4.08 -24.79 -18.83
C ASN A 463 -4.02 -24.51 -20.34
N ILE A 464 -2.93 -23.90 -20.81
CA ILE A 464 -2.66 -23.69 -22.23
C ILE A 464 -1.83 -24.86 -22.79
N LEU A 465 -2.44 -25.63 -23.69
CA LEU A 465 -1.91 -26.88 -24.28
C LEU A 465 -1.24 -26.69 -25.65
N ASP A 466 -1.23 -25.46 -26.16
CA ASP A 466 -0.76 -25.10 -27.51
C ASP A 466 0.08 -23.82 -27.46
N ASP A 467 0.58 -23.33 -28.59
CA ASP A 467 1.53 -22.19 -28.62
C ASP A 467 0.85 -20.82 -28.52
N ARG A 468 -0.38 -20.73 -27.99
CA ARG A 468 -1.08 -19.45 -27.82
C ARG A 468 -0.61 -18.72 -26.57
N GLU A 469 -0.06 -17.54 -26.76
CA GLU A 469 0.41 -16.68 -25.68
C GLU A 469 -0.69 -15.71 -25.20
N TYR A 470 -0.58 -15.22 -23.96
CA TYR A 470 -1.43 -14.19 -23.36
C TYR A 470 -2.92 -14.58 -23.22
N ILE A 471 -3.19 -15.88 -23.07
CA ILE A 471 -4.56 -16.39 -22.88
C ILE A 471 -4.78 -16.76 -21.41
N TYR A 472 -5.33 -15.81 -20.64
CA TYR A 472 -5.52 -15.95 -19.19
C TYR A 472 -6.95 -16.35 -18.78
N ASP A 473 -7.86 -16.47 -19.74
CA ASP A 473 -9.28 -16.74 -19.53
C ASP A 473 -9.77 -18.05 -20.17
N ASP A 474 -8.84 -18.88 -20.69
CA ASP A 474 -9.19 -20.19 -21.24
C ASP A 474 -9.83 -21.04 -20.14
N THR A 475 -11.05 -21.51 -20.37
CA THR A 475 -11.82 -22.28 -19.38
C THR A 475 -11.50 -23.77 -19.41
N ARG A 476 -10.61 -24.20 -20.31
CA ARG A 476 -10.17 -25.59 -20.40
C ARG A 476 -9.56 -26.06 -19.09
N SER A 477 -9.99 -27.23 -18.62
CA SER A 477 -9.42 -27.89 -17.46
C SER A 477 -8.08 -28.54 -17.79
N VAL A 478 -7.16 -28.51 -16.82
CA VAL A 478 -5.84 -29.13 -16.89
C VAL A 478 -5.56 -29.94 -15.65
N GLN A 479 -4.77 -31.01 -15.80
CA GLN A 479 -4.13 -31.70 -14.69
C GLN A 479 -2.83 -30.96 -14.37
N SER A 480 -2.64 -30.53 -13.13
CA SER A 480 -1.45 -29.80 -12.73
C SER A 480 -1.07 -30.06 -11.28
N ILE A 481 0.24 -30.06 -11.03
CA ILE A 481 0.81 -30.12 -9.68
C ILE A 481 1.08 -28.73 -9.07
N CYS A 482 0.75 -27.61 -9.73
CA CYS A 482 1.16 -26.27 -9.28
C CYS A 482 0.76 -25.95 -7.82
N LYS A 483 -0.48 -26.29 -7.44
CA LYS A 483 -1.04 -26.04 -6.10
C LYS A 483 -0.39 -26.87 -4.99
N ASP A 484 0.37 -27.89 -5.33
CA ASP A 484 1.15 -28.73 -4.42
C ASP A 484 2.47 -29.12 -5.10
N TRP A 485 3.17 -28.11 -5.62
CA TRP A 485 4.37 -28.36 -6.41
C TRP A 485 5.49 -28.93 -5.52
N GLN A 486 5.97 -30.12 -5.84
CA GLN A 486 7.10 -30.75 -5.15
C GLN A 486 8.06 -31.29 -6.19
N TRP A 487 9.30 -30.82 -6.17
CA TRP A 487 10.27 -31.23 -7.18
C TRP A 487 10.69 -32.71 -7.03
N ASP A 488 10.63 -33.24 -5.81
CA ASP A 488 10.90 -34.66 -5.54
C ASP A 488 9.83 -35.63 -6.08
N GLY A 489 8.76 -35.10 -6.70
CA GLY A 489 7.66 -35.88 -7.26
C GLY A 489 6.60 -36.31 -6.24
N SER A 490 6.65 -35.82 -5.00
CA SER A 490 5.62 -36.11 -3.98
C SER A 490 4.34 -35.28 -4.13
N GLY A 491 4.35 -34.29 -5.03
CA GLY A 491 3.27 -33.34 -5.23
C GLY A 491 2.00 -33.99 -5.78
N GLN A 492 0.85 -33.53 -5.31
CA GLN A 492 -0.44 -34.07 -5.74
C GLN A 492 -0.96 -33.39 -7.00
N VAL A 493 -1.40 -34.19 -7.96
CA VAL A 493 -2.08 -33.70 -9.16
C VAL A 493 -3.49 -33.22 -8.78
N SER A 494 -3.82 -32.01 -9.21
CA SER A 494 -5.17 -31.45 -9.11
C SER A 494 -5.69 -31.09 -10.50
N THR A 495 -7.01 -31.13 -10.66
CA THR A 495 -7.66 -30.71 -11.91
C THR A 495 -8.35 -29.38 -11.70
N PHE A 496 -7.96 -28.36 -12.46
CA PHE A 496 -8.53 -27.01 -12.38
C PHE A 496 -8.47 -26.27 -13.72
N ASN A 497 -9.01 -25.06 -13.78
CA ASN A 497 -8.95 -24.15 -14.93
C ASN A 497 -8.77 -22.71 -14.45
N CYS A 498 -9.01 -21.73 -15.34
CA CYS A 498 -8.80 -20.32 -15.03
C CYS A 498 -9.59 -19.77 -13.83
N THR A 499 -10.62 -20.47 -13.36
CA THR A 499 -11.40 -20.03 -12.19
C THR A 499 -10.55 -19.92 -10.93
N GLU A 500 -9.45 -20.66 -10.83
CA GLU A 500 -8.48 -20.56 -9.71
C GLU A 500 -7.84 -19.17 -9.60
N TRP A 501 -7.77 -18.44 -10.71
CA TRP A 501 -7.25 -17.08 -10.77
C TRP A 501 -8.29 -16.07 -11.28
N GLY A 502 -9.57 -16.44 -11.20
CA GLY A 502 -10.69 -15.59 -11.63
C GLY A 502 -10.76 -15.32 -13.14
N CYS A 503 -10.03 -16.08 -13.96
CA CYS A 503 -9.97 -15.93 -15.42
C CYS A 503 -9.59 -14.51 -15.87
N THR A 504 -8.69 -13.85 -15.12
CA THR A 504 -8.17 -12.53 -15.47
C THR A 504 -6.67 -12.58 -15.62
N HIS A 505 -6.13 -11.71 -16.49
CA HIS A 505 -4.69 -11.53 -16.69
C HIS A 505 -3.97 -11.24 -15.37
N ARG A 506 -4.40 -10.19 -14.64
CA ARG A 506 -3.87 -9.87 -13.30
C ARG A 506 -3.97 -11.05 -12.32
N GLY A 507 -5.14 -11.70 -12.29
CA GLY A 507 -5.39 -12.81 -11.37
C GLY A 507 -4.40 -13.94 -11.59
N PHE A 508 -4.10 -14.28 -12.86
CA PHE A 508 -3.14 -15.31 -13.19
C PHE A 508 -1.76 -15.00 -12.61
N HIS A 509 -1.21 -13.82 -12.84
CA HIS A 509 0.11 -13.45 -12.31
C HIS A 509 0.17 -13.50 -10.78
N ILE A 510 -0.89 -13.02 -10.10
CA ILE A 510 -0.98 -13.12 -8.64
C ILE A 510 -1.00 -14.59 -8.21
N TRP A 511 -1.87 -15.40 -8.80
CA TRP A 511 -1.98 -16.83 -8.46
C TRP A 511 -0.68 -17.59 -8.76
N TRP A 512 -0.06 -17.34 -9.90
CA TRP A 512 1.21 -17.94 -10.31
C TRP A 512 2.31 -17.61 -9.29
N MET A 513 2.40 -16.36 -8.86
CA MET A 513 3.36 -15.95 -7.81
C MET A 513 3.05 -16.58 -6.44
N GLN A 514 1.77 -16.76 -6.09
CA GLN A 514 1.38 -17.37 -4.82
C GLN A 514 1.76 -18.85 -4.73
N ASN A 515 2.06 -19.52 -5.84
CA ASN A 515 2.54 -20.91 -5.85
C ASN A 515 4.08 -21.03 -5.84
N LEU A 516 4.82 -19.91 -5.87
CA LEU A 516 6.28 -19.91 -5.67
C LEU A 516 6.63 -20.19 -4.20
N PRO A 517 7.73 -20.90 -3.88
CA PRO A 517 8.15 -21.16 -2.51
C PRO A 517 8.35 -19.86 -1.71
N GLY A 518 7.40 -19.55 -0.84
CA GLY A 518 7.41 -18.35 0.00
C GLY A 518 7.66 -18.66 1.47
N TYR A 519 7.32 -17.69 2.33
CA TYR A 519 7.43 -17.87 3.77
C TYR A 519 6.57 -19.04 4.27
N GLY A 520 7.17 -19.95 5.04
CA GLY A 520 6.47 -21.10 5.62
C GLY A 520 6.03 -22.15 4.59
N ASN A 521 6.63 -22.13 3.39
CA ASN A 521 6.38 -23.15 2.38
C ASN A 521 6.78 -24.55 2.85
N ASN A 522 6.17 -25.56 2.24
CA ASN A 522 6.51 -26.96 2.44
C ASN A 522 7.04 -27.63 1.16
N ASN A 523 7.43 -26.83 0.15
CA ASN A 523 7.92 -27.33 -1.12
C ASN A 523 9.24 -28.08 -0.91
N ARG A 524 9.46 -29.15 -1.68
CA ARG A 524 10.66 -29.99 -1.60
C ARG A 524 11.50 -29.89 -2.86
N ASP A 525 12.80 -29.75 -2.68
CA ASP A 525 13.79 -29.85 -3.76
C ASP A 525 13.91 -31.29 -4.27
N ARG A 526 14.71 -31.49 -5.32
CA ARG A 526 15.01 -32.81 -5.91
C ARG A 526 15.53 -33.89 -4.97
N ASN A 527 16.07 -33.50 -3.82
CA ASN A 527 16.61 -34.42 -2.82
C ASN A 527 15.62 -34.64 -1.67
N GLY A 528 14.41 -34.07 -1.74
CA GLY A 528 13.40 -34.11 -0.71
C GLY A 528 13.60 -33.11 0.43
N ASN A 529 14.60 -32.22 0.33
CA ASN A 529 14.83 -31.18 1.34
C ASN A 529 13.81 -30.06 1.19
N LEU A 530 13.47 -29.37 2.27
CA LEU A 530 12.64 -28.17 2.20
C LEU A 530 13.33 -27.09 1.36
N MET A 531 12.58 -26.51 0.43
CA MET A 531 13.05 -25.40 -0.39
C MET A 531 13.17 -24.11 0.45
N PRO A 532 14.19 -23.27 0.18
CA PRO A 532 14.26 -21.96 0.79
C PRO A 532 13.10 -21.08 0.32
N ASN A 533 12.92 -19.93 0.97
CA ASN A 533 12.04 -18.89 0.45
C ASN A 533 12.69 -18.30 -0.81
N TRP A 534 12.10 -18.56 -1.98
CA TRP A 534 12.65 -18.13 -3.25
C TRP A 534 12.68 -16.61 -3.41
N TRP A 535 11.78 -15.89 -2.73
CA TRP A 535 11.73 -14.43 -2.78
C TRP A 535 12.96 -13.74 -2.18
N GLU A 536 13.74 -14.44 -1.34
CA GLU A 536 14.95 -13.89 -0.71
C GLU A 536 16.03 -13.52 -1.73
N VAL A 537 16.03 -14.12 -2.92
CA VAL A 537 17.00 -13.81 -3.99
C VAL A 537 16.90 -12.37 -4.47
N LEU A 538 15.73 -11.74 -4.30
CA LEU A 538 15.56 -10.34 -4.67
C LEU A 538 16.32 -9.40 -3.72
N PHE A 539 16.79 -9.86 -2.56
CA PHE A 539 17.41 -9.05 -1.50
C PHE A 539 18.92 -9.21 -1.37
N GLN A 540 19.56 -9.96 -2.27
CA GLN A 540 20.98 -10.32 -2.22
C GLN A 540 21.95 -9.26 -2.77
#